data_AF-A0A7V9S1X3-F1
#
_entry.id   AF-A0A7V9S1X3-F1
#
_cell.length_a   1.000
_cell.length_b   1.000
_cell.length_c   1.000
_cell.angle_alpha   90.00
_cell.angle_beta   90.00
_cell.angle_gamma   90.00
#
_symmetry.space_group_name_H-M   'P 1'
#
loop_
_entity.id
_entity.type
_entity.pdbx_description
1 polymer ?
#
loop_
_entity_poly.entity_id
_entity_poly.type
_entity_poly.pdbx_seq_one_letter_code
_entity_poly.pdbx_strand_id
1 'polypeptide(L)' 'MSSLDSIVSELEHAAARLRSGELEGQEAAELVEHVAELAGRVGSQLEREARAAAAEPGDGQESLL' A
#
# COMPACT_ATOMS: atom_id res chain seq x y z
N MET A 1 -13.04 -3.29 -6.95
CA MET A 1 -11.83 -2.49 -6.70
C MET A 1 -11.25 -3.02 -5.40
N SER A 2 -10.02 -3.53 -5.42
CA SER A 2 -9.40 -4.10 -4.23
C SER A 2 -9.05 -3.00 -3.21
N SER A 3 -8.83 -3.36 -1.95
CA SER A 3 -8.34 -2.42 -0.93
C SER A 3 -7.02 -1.75 -1.34
N LEU A 4 -6.17 -2.47 -2.08
CA LEU A 4 -4.91 -1.96 -2.60
C LEU A 4 -5.14 -0.90 -3.69
N ASP A 5 -6.06 -1.16 -4.63
CA ASP A 5 -6.39 -0.22 -5.71
C ASP A 5 -6.91 1.11 -5.16
N SER A 6 -7.73 1.07 -4.12
CA SER A 6 -8.24 2.29 -3.47
C SER A 6 -7.11 3.10 -2.84
N ILE A 7 -6.14 2.45 -2.19
CA ILE A 7 -5.01 3.14 -1.57
C ILE A 7 -4.06 3.71 -2.64
N VAL A 8 -3.84 2.99 -3.74
CA VAL A 8 -3.04 3.48 -4.87
C VAL A 8 -3.68 4.72 -5.47
N SER A 9 -5.00 4.70 -5.72
CA SER A 9 -5.72 5.86 -6.24
C SER A 9 -5.61 7.07 -5.30
N GLU A 10 -5.64 6.86 -3.99
CA GLU A 10 -5.51 7.91 -2.99
C GLU A 10 -4.08 8.51 -2.98
N LEU A 11 -3.05 7.67 -3.06
CA LEU A 11 -1.65 8.08 -3.18
C LEU A 11 -1.39 8.90 -4.44
N GLU A 12 -1.94 8.47 -5.59
CA GLU A 12 -1.82 9.20 -6.85
C GLU A 12 -2.45 10.59 -6.76
N HIS A 13 -3.60 10.69 -6.11
CA HIS A 13 -4.31 11.95 -5.90
C HIS A 13 -3.51 12.89 -4.97
N ALA A 14 -3.00 12.39 -3.85
CA ALA A 14 -2.15 13.16 -2.95
C ALA A 14 -0.87 13.64 -3.64
N ALA A 15 -0.22 12.78 -4.43
CA ALA A 15 0.97 13.13 -5.20
C ALA A 15 0.68 14.20 -6.28
N ALA A 16 -0.51 14.15 -6.91
CA ALA A 16 -0.93 15.18 -7.84
C ALA A 16 -1.12 16.53 -7.15
N ARG A 17 -1.72 16.56 -5.96
CA ARG A 17 -1.89 17.77 -5.15
C ARG A 17 -0.55 18.36 -4.68
N LEU A 18 0.39 17.52 -4.24
CA LEU A 18 1.74 17.99 -3.87
C LEU A 18 2.47 18.63 -5.07
N ARG A 19 2.31 18.05 -6.27
CA ARG A 19 2.93 18.58 -7.49
C ARG A 19 2.28 19.84 -8.04
N SER A 20 1.03 20.15 -7.67
CA SER A 20 0.38 21.40 -8.13
C SER A 20 1.07 22.62 -7.53
N GLY A 21 1.69 22.47 -6.34
CA GLY A 21 2.33 23.59 -5.63
C GLY A 21 1.33 24.60 -5.06
N GLU A 22 0.04 24.27 -5.07
CA GLU A 22 -1.04 25.14 -4.58
C GLU A 22 -1.32 24.97 -3.08
N LEU A 23 -0.66 24.01 -2.44
CA LEU A 23 -0.81 23.71 -1.02
C LEU A 23 0.01 24.66 -0.16
N GLU A 24 -0.58 25.15 0.91
CA GLU A 24 0.18 25.86 1.95
C GLU A 24 1.06 24.90 2.74
N GLY A 25 2.11 25.40 3.39
CA GLY A 25 3.15 24.57 4.03
C GLY A 25 2.61 23.58 5.07
N GLN A 26 1.60 23.99 5.84
CA GLN A 26 0.93 23.13 6.82
C GLN A 26 0.10 22.03 6.13
N GLU A 27 -0.65 22.39 5.09
CA GLU A 27 -1.47 21.45 4.32
C GLU A 27 -0.61 20.42 3.59
N ALA A 28 0.53 20.85 3.05
CA ALA A 28 1.51 19.95 2.45
C ALA A 28 2.11 18.98 3.47
N ALA A 29 2.40 19.44 4.69
CA ALA A 29 2.93 18.58 5.76
C ALA A 29 1.92 17.51 6.17
N GLU A 30 0.66 17.90 6.39
CA GLU A 30 -0.44 16.98 6.72
C GLU A 30 -0.66 15.96 5.60
N LEU A 31 -0.60 16.39 4.34
CA LEU A 31 -0.76 15.50 3.20
C LEU A 31 0.40 14.50 3.07
N VAL A 32 1.64 14.92 3.35
CA VAL A 32 2.80 14.02 3.35
C VAL A 32 2.72 13.00 4.50
N GLU A 33 2.27 13.41 5.69
CA GLU A 33 2.05 12.50 6.81
C GLU A 33 0.99 11.45 6.47
N HIS A 34 -0.13 11.87 5.91
CA HIS A 34 -1.19 10.95 5.42
C HIS A 34 -0.67 9.97 4.37
N VAL A 35 0.15 10.43 3.42
CA VAL A 35 0.81 9.57 2.42
C VAL A 35 1.72 8.53 3.07
N ALA A 36 2.47 8.91 4.10
CA ALA A 36 3.35 7.99 4.83
C ALA A 36 2.55 6.91 5.57
N GLU A 37 1.43 7.28 6.21
CA GLU A 37 0.53 6.32 6.87
C GLU A 37 -0.06 5.32 5.87
N LEU A 38 -0.56 5.80 4.73
CA LEU A 38 -1.10 4.94 3.67
C LEU A 38 -0.03 3.97 3.14
N ALA A 39 1.18 4.45 2.88
CA ALA A 39 2.29 3.62 2.40
C ALA A 39 2.65 2.52 3.42
N GLY A 40 2.69 2.86 4.72
CA GLY A 40 2.91 1.89 5.79
C GLY A 40 1.82 0.82 5.84
N ARG A 41 0.55 1.23 5.69
CA ARG A 41 -0.58 0.29 5.67
C ARG A 41 -0.49 -0.68 4.50
N VAL A 42 -0.18 -0.19 3.30
CA VAL A 42 0.02 -1.00 2.09
C VAL A 42 1.17 -1.99 2.26
N GLY A 43 2.34 -1.53 2.71
CA GLY A 43 3.48 -2.40 2.96
C GLY A 43 3.14 -3.53 3.92
N SER A 44 2.43 -3.21 5.01
CA SER A 44 1.99 -4.23 5.97
C SER A 44 1.01 -5.24 5.38
N GLN A 45 0.13 -4.80 4.47
CA GLN A 45 -0.85 -5.65 3.82
C GLN A 45 -0.19 -6.58 2.79
N LEU A 46 0.69 -6.04 1.95
CA LEU A 46 1.48 -6.82 1.00
C LEU A 46 2.33 -7.88 1.69
N GLU A 47 2.98 -7.54 2.81
CA GLU A 47 3.76 -8.50 3.60
C GLU A 47 2.87 -9.64 4.15
N ARG A 48 1.66 -9.32 4.62
CA ARG A 48 0.71 -10.34 5.08
C ARG A 48 0.26 -11.26 3.93
N GLU A 49 -0.08 -10.68 2.78
CA GLU A 49 -0.49 -11.43 1.59
C GLU A 49 0.64 -12.32 1.07
N ALA A 50 1.88 -11.81 1.03
CA ALA A 50 3.07 -12.57 0.63
C ALA A 50 3.34 -13.75 1.57
N ARG A 51 3.25 -13.54 2.88
CA ARG A 51 3.40 -14.62 3.86
C ARG A 51 2.29 -15.67 3.76
N ALA A 52 1.05 -15.24 3.54
CA ALA A 52 -0.06 -16.15 3.32
C ALA A 52 0.17 -17.00 2.07
N ALA A 53 0.54 -16.38 0.95
CA ALA A 53 0.86 -17.09 -0.30
C ALA A 53 2.04 -18.06 -0.15
N ALA A 54 3.03 -17.75 0.69
CA ALA A 54 4.17 -18.64 0.98
C ALA A 54 3.82 -19.77 1.97
N ALA A 55 2.78 -19.60 2.78
CA ALA A 55 2.33 -20.58 3.76
C ALA A 55 1.30 -21.56 3.21
N GLU A 56 0.73 -21.29 2.04
CA GLU A 56 -0.05 -22.27 1.27
C GLU A 56 0.88 -23.45 0.95
N PRO A 57 0.62 -24.66 1.47
CA PRO A 57 1.41 -25.83 1.11
C PRO A 57 1.22 -26.01 -0.39
N GLY A 58 2.29 -25.77 -1.16
CA GLY A 58 2.23 -25.98 -2.60
C GLY A 58 1.72 -27.38 -2.88
N ASP A 59 0.85 -27.52 -3.88
CA ASP A 59 0.28 -28.76 -4.43
C ASP A 59 1.33 -29.83 -4.86
N GLY A 60 2.60 -29.69 -4.45
CA GLY A 60 3.70 -30.62 -4.64
C GLY A 60 4.23 -31.25 -3.34
N GLN A 61 3.58 -31.06 -2.19
CA GLN A 61 3.87 -31.82 -0.96
C GLN A 61 3.07 -33.13 -0.84
N GLU A 62 2.51 -33.61 -1.95
CA GLU A 62 2.06 -34.99 -2.07
C GLU A 62 3.26 -35.86 -2.46
N SER A 63 3.63 -36.78 -1.57
CA SER A 63 4.44 -37.97 -1.83
C SER A 63 5.95 -37.84 -2.00
N LEU A 64 6.67 -37.76 -0.87
CA LEU A 64 7.91 -38.51 -0.69
C LEU A 64 7.74 -39.41 0.54
N LEU A 65 6.95 -40.48 0.34
CA LEU A 65 7.05 -41.72 1.11
C LEU A 65 8.28 -42.50 0.64
#